data_AF-A0A9X9A4G6-F1
#
_entry.id   AF-A0A9X9A4G6-F1
#
_cell.length_a   1.000
_cell.length_b   1.000
_cell.length_c   1.000
_cell.angle_alpha   90.00
_cell.angle_beta   90.00
_cell.angle_gamma   90.00
#
_symmetry.space_group_name_H-M   'P 1'
#
loop_
_entity.id
_entity.type
_entity.pdbx_description
1 polymer ?
#
loop_
_entity_poly.entity_id
_entity_poly.type
_entity_poly.pdbx_seq_one_letter_code
_entity_poly.pdbx_strand_id
1 'polypeptide(L)'
;EVVKNVHERLGTEWDDYSAKDEIYTFNNDTVIVYGKYSGTYKATGKSFVADFCHLYKFDANDKVKKFIQIVDSATVNEVLS
;
A
#
# COMPACT_ATOMS: atom_id res chain seq x y z
N GLU A 1 9.97 -8.29 -8.46
CA GLU A 1 10.78 -7.22 -7.83
C GLU A 1 10.01 -6.38 -6.80
N VAL A 2 8.78 -5.94 -7.09
CA VAL A 2 7.94 -5.14 -6.16
C VAL A 2 7.81 -5.77 -4.77
N VAL A 3 7.58 -7.09 -4.69
CA VAL A 3 7.47 -7.82 -3.42
C VAL A 3 8.75 -7.70 -2.59
N LYS A 4 9.92 -7.90 -3.20
CA LYS A 4 11.21 -7.89 -2.50
C LYS A 4 11.56 -6.50 -1.96
N ASN A 5 11.35 -5.45 -2.75
CA ASN A 5 11.84 -4.12 -2.38
C ASN A 5 10.84 -3.29 -1.54
N VAL A 6 9.55 -3.66 -1.53
CA VAL A 6 8.50 -2.92 -0.80
C VAL A 6 7.95 -3.75 0.37
N HIS A 7 7.59 -5.01 0.15
CA HIS A 7 6.91 -5.79 1.18
C HIS A 7 7.87 -6.32 2.26
N GLU A 8 9.13 -6.64 1.91
CA GLU A 8 10.11 -7.12 2.89
C GLU A 8 10.47 -6.05 3.94
N ARG A 9 10.61 -4.78 3.54
CA ARG A 9 10.91 -3.67 4.47
C ARG A 9 9.75 -3.37 5.42
N LEU A 10 8.51 -3.45 4.93
CA LEU A 10 7.32 -3.22 5.75
C LEU A 10 7.17 -4.28 6.84
N GLY A 11 7.56 -5.54 6.59
CA GLY A 11 7.52 -6.62 7.58
C GLY A 11 8.54 -6.49 8.71
N THR A 12 9.64 -5.76 8.51
CA THR A 12 10.67 -5.59 9.54
C THR A 12 10.39 -4.42 10.47
N GLU A 13 9.85 -3.31 9.96
CA GLU A 13 9.76 -2.03 10.68
C GLU A 13 8.42 -1.81 11.41
N TRP A 14 7.39 -2.58 11.06
CA TRP A 14 6.02 -2.41 11.57
C TRP A 14 5.50 -3.69 12.24
N ASP A 15 4.69 -3.53 13.28
CA ASP A 15 3.86 -4.59 13.86
C ASP A 15 2.45 -4.52 13.25
N ASP A 16 1.89 -5.69 12.96
CA ASP A 16 0.53 -5.88 12.42
C ASP A 16 0.21 -5.00 11.19
N TYR A 17 1.20 -4.81 10.31
CA TYR A 17 1.02 -4.04 9.08
C TYR A 17 -0.02 -4.70 8.18
N SER A 18 -1.05 -3.95 7.82
CA SER A 18 -2.16 -4.43 7.00
C SER A 18 -2.45 -3.48 5.85
N ALA A 19 -2.83 -4.05 4.72
CA ALA A 19 -3.35 -3.34 3.55
C ALA A 19 -4.71 -3.94 3.23
N LYS A 20 -5.78 -3.25 3.62
CA LYS A 20 -7.15 -3.74 3.45
C LYS A 20 -7.84 -2.96 2.36
N ASP A 21 -8.26 -3.64 1.30
CA ASP A 21 -9.11 -3.07 0.27
C ASP A 21 -10.53 -2.83 0.79
N GLU A 22 -11.15 -1.74 0.31
CA GLU A 22 -12.55 -1.40 0.61
C GLU A 22 -13.40 -1.40 -0.66
N ILE A 23 -12.88 -0.79 -1.74
CA ILE A 23 -13.53 -0.79 -3.05
C ILE A 23 -12.49 -0.96 -4.15
N TYR A 24 -12.90 -1.60 -5.24
CA TYR A 24 -12.12 -1.61 -6.47
C TYR A 24 -13.03 -1.39 -7.68
N THR A 25 -12.43 -0.83 -8.73
CA THR A 25 -13.05 -0.63 -10.04
C THR A 25 -12.03 -0.89 -11.13
N PHE A 26 -12.47 -0.96 -12.38
CA PHE A 26 -11.60 -1.15 -13.52
C PHE A 26 -11.97 -0.20 -14.66
N ASN A 27 -10.95 0.15 -15.45
CA ASN A 27 -11.06 0.88 -16.69
C ASN A 27 -10.08 0.29 -17.71
N ASN A 28 -10.61 -0.43 -18.71
CA ASN A 28 -9.82 -1.18 -19.69
C ASN A 28 -8.78 -2.11 -19.02
N ASP A 29 -7.49 -1.86 -19.27
CA ASP A 29 -6.37 -2.63 -18.74
C ASP A 29 -5.89 -2.12 -17.37
N THR A 30 -6.67 -1.29 -16.68
CA THR A 30 -6.31 -0.69 -15.40
C THR A 30 -7.29 -1.06 -14.30
N VAL A 31 -6.79 -1.61 -13.20
CA VAL A 31 -7.55 -1.85 -11.95
C VAL A 31 -7.15 -0.78 -10.94
N ILE A 32 -8.15 -0.18 -10.30
CA ILE A 32 -8.00 0.85 -9.26
C ILE A 32 -8.57 0.29 -7.98
N VAL A 33 -7.76 0.24 -6.91
CA VAL A 33 -8.16 -0.28 -5.60
C VAL A 33 -7.99 0.84 -4.57
N TYR A 34 -9.05 1.16 -3.85
CA TYR A 34 -8.99 2.03 -2.68
C TYR A 34 -9.11 1.20 -1.41
N GLY A 35 -8.38 1.59 -0.37
CA GLY A 35 -8.39 0.90 0.90
C GLY A 35 -7.65 1.65 1.99
N LYS A 36 -7.36 0.96 3.08
CA LYS A 36 -6.66 1.48 4.25
C LYS A 36 -5.42 0.67 4.57
N TYR A 37 -4.33 1.39 4.78
CA TYR A 37 -3.16 0.86 5.48
C TYR A 37 -3.33 1.05 6.97
N SER A 38 -2.80 0.13 7.75
CA SER A 38 -2.64 0.28 9.20
C SER A 38 -1.37 -0.42 9.66
N GLY A 39 -0.84 0.01 10.80
CA GLY A 39 0.28 -0.66 11.45
C GLY A 39 0.79 0.14 12.64
N THR A 40 1.61 -0.50 13.46
CA THR A 40 2.29 0.13 14.60
C THR A 40 3.79 0.21 14.31
N TYR A 41 4.36 1.41 14.37
CA TYR A 41 5.79 1.58 14.10
C TYR A 41 6.59 1.11 15.31
N LYS A 42 7.44 0.09 15.13
CA LYS A 42 8.14 -0.57 16.24
C LYS A 42 8.99 0.37 17.08
N ALA A 43 9.64 1.34 16.44
CA ALA A 43 10.57 2.23 17.12
C ALA A 43 9.88 3.24 18.04
N THR A 44 8.67 3.70 17.69
CA THR A 44 7.93 4.72 18.45
C THR A 44 6.74 4.15 19.23
N GLY A 45 6.30 2.93 18.89
CA GLY A 45 5.08 2.31 19.43
C GLY A 45 3.79 2.99 18.98
N LYS A 46 3.83 3.92 18.02
CA LYS A 46 2.67 4.66 17.54
C LYS A 46 2.00 3.94 16.37
N SER A 47 0.67 3.93 16.35
CA SER A 47 -0.13 3.31 15.30
C SER A 47 -0.74 4.33 14.34
N PHE A 48 -0.90 3.94 13.08
CA PHE A 48 -1.55 4.77 12.07
C PHE A 48 -2.67 4.00 11.35
N VAL A 49 -3.59 4.76 10.75
CA VAL A 49 -4.50 4.30 9.69
C VAL A 49 -4.46 5.34 8.59
N ALA A 50 -4.09 4.96 7.37
CA ALA A 50 -3.96 5.89 6.24
C ALA A 50 -4.70 5.36 5.01
N ASP A 51 -5.37 6.25 4.30
CA ASP A 51 -6.02 5.91 3.03
C ASP A 51 -4.98 5.65 1.94
N PHE A 52 -5.26 4.68 1.06
CA PHE A 52 -4.47 4.44 -0.13
C PHE A 52 -5.34 4.24 -1.38
N CYS A 53 -4.72 4.51 -2.54
CA CYS A 53 -5.21 4.09 -3.84
C CYS A 53 -4.07 3.43 -4.63
N HIS A 54 -4.32 2.21 -5.11
CA HIS A 54 -3.42 1.46 -5.98
C HIS A 54 -3.96 1.42 -7.40
N LEU A 55 -3.11 1.75 -8.37
CA LEU A 55 -3.42 1.59 -9.78
C LEU A 55 -2.50 0.52 -10.35
N TYR A 56 -3.11 -0.56 -10.82
CA TYR A 56 -2.43 -1.64 -11.53
C TYR A 56 -2.79 -1.55 -13.01
N LYS A 57 -1.79 -1.44 -13.88
CA LYS A 57 -1.98 -1.57 -15.33
C LYS A 57 -1.49 -2.94 -15.78
N PHE A 58 -2.29 -3.64 -16.56
CA PHE A 58 -2.01 -4.97 -17.07
C PHE A 58 -1.62 -4.91 -18.55
N ASP A 59 -0.77 -5.83 -19.00
CA ASP A 59 -0.48 -6.04 -20.43
C ASP A 59 -1.46 -7.04 -21.07
N ALA A 60 -1.25 -7.36 -22.35
CA ALA A 60 -2.10 -8.29 -23.09
C ALA A 60 -2.00 -9.76 -22.62
N ASN A 61 -1.05 -10.07 -21.72
CA ASN A 61 -0.86 -11.40 -21.13
C ASN A 61 -1.28 -11.42 -19.64
N ASP A 62 -2.11 -10.46 -19.23
CA ASP A 62 -2.60 -10.26 -17.86
C ASP A 62 -1.48 -10.13 -16.81
N LYS A 63 -0.31 -9.59 -17.21
CA LYS A 63 0.78 -9.28 -16.27
C LYS A 63 0.75 -7.81 -15.89
N VAL A 64 1.00 -7.52 -14.61
CA VAL A 64 1.15 -6.15 -14.12
C VAL A 64 2.37 -5.51 -14.78
N LYS A 65 2.13 -4.55 -15.68
CA LYS A 65 3.17 -3.78 -16.38
C LYS A 65 3.48 -2.45 -15.70
N LYS A 66 2.57 -1.95 -14.85
CA LYS A 66 2.75 -0.71 -14.07
C LYS A 66 1.97 -0.77 -12.76
N PHE A 67 2.58 -0.24 -11.70
CA PHE A 67 1.97 -0.03 -10.40
C PHE A 67 2.19 1.43 -9.97
N ILE A 68 1.13 2.07 -9.46
CA ILE A 68 1.20 3.39 -8.81
C ILE A 68 0.53 3.27 -7.45
N GLN A 69 1.20 3.76 -6.41
CA GLN A 69 0.66 3.90 -5.07
C GLN A 69 0.48 5.38 -4.74
N ILE A 70 -0.71 5.72 -4.27
CA ILE A 70 -1.04 7.02 -3.69
C ILE A 70 -1.47 6.73 -2.25
N VAL A 71 -0.84 7.37 -1.26
CA VAL A 71 -1.11 7.15 0.16
C VAL A 71 -1.14 8.49 0.87
N ASP A 72 -1.96 8.61 1.91
CA ASP A 72 -1.85 9.70 2.88
C ASP A 72 -0.56 9.56 3.70
N SER A 73 0.54 10.01 3.10
CA SER A 73 1.87 9.90 3.69
C SER A 73 2.06 10.79 4.91
N ALA A 74 1.24 11.83 5.09
CA ALA A 74 1.32 12.69 6.27
C ALA A 74 1.00 11.89 7.54
N THR A 75 -0.11 11.14 7.55
CA THR A 75 -0.51 10.27 8.67
C THR A 75 0.53 9.19 8.97
N VAL A 76 1.18 8.63 7.93
CA VAL A 76 2.28 7.66 8.12
C VAL A 76 3.50 8.34 8.76
N ASN A 77 3.86 9.54 8.32
CA ASN A 77 5.04 10.24 8.82
C ASN A 77 4.89 10.69 10.29
N GLU A 78 3.67 11.03 10.73
CA GLU A 78 3.40 11.44 12.11
C GLU A 78 3.77 10.38 13.17
N VAL A 79 3.73 9.10 12.78
CA VAL A 79 4.04 7.99 13.70
C VAL A 79 5.51 7.57 13.66
N LEU A 80 6.31 8.08 12.71
CA LEU A 80 7.73 7.75 12.59
C LEU A 80 8.63 8.48 13.59
N SER A 81 8.16 9.60 14.15
CA SER A 81 8.88 10.43 15.14
C SER A 81 8.37 10.26 16.56
#